data_AF-A0A2Z6GBW1-F1
#
_entry.id   AF-A0A2Z6GBW1-F1
#
_cell.length_a   1.000
_cell.length_b   1.000
_cell.length_c   1.000
_cell.angle_alpha   90.00
_cell.angle_beta   90.00
_cell.angle_gamma   90.00
#
_symmetry.space_group_name_H-M   'P 1'
#
loop_
_entity.id
_entity.type
_entity.pdbx_description
1 polymer ?
#
loop_
_entity_poly.entity_id
_entity_poly.type
_entity_poly.pdbx_seq_one_letter_code
_entity_poly.pdbx_strand_id
1 'polypeptide(L)'
;MYLEDSDYQTVWQLAHSWAKQTESTSGDVSAEVRRNIHRILIAIRNDIISVRTPTGILFADDSTLTFFLEFRHYLKFRKLLLQSKFEVGYLEKLYVWRPEVIRWCNNHQLSIPHIWQDEVDNPDDTDPEAHWYHQLTPRRKRIAGALFIAQRLWDEDQLLDYLDVYNHPDMIRFDKPRSFNTLESFKEWAKNIAPVKARTGGKRSKSM
;
A
#
# COMPACT_ATOMS: atom_id res chain seq x y z
N MET A 1 -12.22 0.15 -10.06
CA MET A 1 -10.79 0.25 -9.69
C MET A 1 -10.72 1.18 -8.48
N TYR A 2 -10.27 0.71 -7.32
CA TYR A 2 -10.36 1.42 -6.02
C TYR A 2 -9.42 2.63 -5.86
N LEU A 3 -8.98 3.23 -6.97
CA LEU A 3 -8.02 4.34 -7.00
C LEU A 3 -8.68 5.71 -7.25
N GLU A 4 -10.01 5.73 -7.45
CA GLU A 4 -10.83 6.95 -7.56
C GLU A 4 -11.31 7.48 -6.20
N ASP A 5 -10.88 6.82 -5.12
CA ASP A 5 -11.16 7.21 -3.74
C ASP A 5 -10.31 8.44 -3.33
N SER A 6 -10.84 9.31 -2.47
CA SER A 6 -10.16 10.56 -2.05
C SER A 6 -8.84 10.31 -1.30
N ASP A 7 -8.65 9.07 -0.82
CA ASP A 7 -7.45 8.61 -0.14
C ASP A 7 -6.27 8.28 -1.08
N TYR A 8 -6.47 8.27 -2.40
CA TYR A 8 -5.40 8.05 -3.36
C TYR A 8 -5.17 9.29 -4.21
N GLN A 9 -3.91 9.66 -4.37
CA GLN A 9 -3.51 10.72 -5.29
C GLN A 9 -2.39 10.22 -6.19
N THR A 10 -2.40 10.65 -7.45
CA THR A 10 -1.26 10.35 -8.32
C THR A 10 -0.03 11.14 -7.87
N VAL A 11 1.18 10.63 -8.15
CA VAL A 11 2.43 11.33 -7.87
C VAL A 11 2.45 12.70 -8.56
N TRP A 12 1.85 12.80 -9.75
CA TRP A 12 1.72 14.05 -10.50
C TRP A 12 0.88 15.09 -9.75
N GLN A 13 -0.35 14.72 -9.43
CA GLN A 13 -1.31 15.59 -8.73
C GLN A 13 -0.81 15.97 -7.34
N LEU A 14 -0.26 15.00 -6.60
CA LEU A 14 0.25 15.23 -5.25
C LEU A 14 1.40 16.24 -5.25
N ALA A 15 2.34 16.13 -6.20
CA ALA A 15 3.47 17.05 -6.28
C ALA A 15 3.05 18.49 -6.60
N HIS A 16 2.04 18.66 -7.46
CA HIS A 16 1.44 19.94 -7.82
C HIS A 16 0.68 20.57 -6.66
N SER A 17 -0.18 19.78 -6.01
CA SER A 17 -0.91 20.17 -4.80
C SER A 17 0.04 20.65 -3.70
N TRP A 18 1.14 19.92 -3.48
CA TRP A 18 2.13 20.29 -2.48
C TRP A 18 2.87 21.59 -2.81
N ALA A 19 3.04 21.91 -4.10
CA ALA A 19 3.61 23.17 -4.57
C ALA A 19 2.56 24.30 -4.70
N LYS A 20 1.29 24.04 -4.40
CA LYS A 20 0.14 24.95 -4.67
C LYS A 20 0.10 25.43 -6.14
N GLN A 21 0.49 24.57 -7.07
CA GLN A 21 0.51 24.88 -8.50
C GLN A 21 -0.57 24.06 -9.22
N THR A 22 -1.21 24.66 -10.21
CA THR A 22 -2.11 23.93 -11.10
C THR A 22 -1.32 22.95 -11.95
N GLU A 23 -1.89 21.77 -12.19
CA GLU A 23 -1.30 20.78 -13.08
C GLU A 23 -1.10 21.38 -14.47
N SER A 24 0.11 21.29 -14.99
CA SER A 24 0.35 21.53 -16.42
C SER A 24 0.28 20.21 -17.18
N THR A 25 0.01 20.26 -18.47
CA THR A 25 0.19 19.09 -19.36
C THR A 25 1.61 19.02 -19.93
N SER A 26 2.44 20.05 -19.68
CA SER A 26 3.84 20.08 -20.08
C SER A 26 4.71 19.29 -19.10
N GLY A 27 5.67 18.51 -19.62
CA GLY A 27 6.72 17.90 -18.79
C GLY A 27 7.70 18.91 -18.21
N ASP A 28 7.56 20.20 -18.56
CA ASP A 28 8.34 21.30 -18.03
C ASP A 28 7.66 21.83 -16.75
N VAL A 29 8.16 21.32 -15.62
CA VAL A 29 7.65 21.61 -14.28
C VAL A 29 8.56 22.58 -13.55
N SER A 30 7.96 23.38 -12.66
CA SER A 30 8.71 24.28 -11.77
C SER A 30 9.71 23.51 -10.91
N ALA A 31 10.73 24.21 -10.41
CA ALA A 31 11.74 23.61 -9.54
C ALA A 31 11.15 22.99 -8.26
N GLU A 32 10.02 23.54 -7.78
CA GLU A 32 9.33 23.06 -6.58
C GLU A 32 8.56 21.77 -6.85
N VAL A 33 7.75 21.72 -7.91
CA VAL A 33 7.05 20.50 -8.34
C VAL A 33 8.06 19.39 -8.63
N ARG A 34 9.16 19.71 -9.31
CA ARG A 34 10.28 18.79 -9.55
C ARG A 34 10.82 18.18 -8.27
N ARG A 35 11.09 19.02 -7.26
CA ARG A 35 11.59 18.59 -5.95
C ARG A 35 10.59 17.67 -5.26
N ASN A 36 9.30 18.00 -5.30
CA ASN A 36 8.25 17.18 -4.70
C ASN A 36 8.13 15.82 -5.39
N ILE A 37 8.17 15.76 -6.73
CA ILE A 37 8.19 14.49 -7.49
C ILE A 37 9.40 13.65 -7.07
N HIS A 38 10.61 14.23 -7.09
CA HIS A 38 11.82 13.50 -6.69
C HIS A 38 11.74 12.96 -5.27
N ARG A 39 11.25 13.78 -4.33
CA ARG A 39 11.08 13.38 -2.94
C ARG A 39 10.11 12.18 -2.80
N ILE A 40 8.97 12.22 -3.49
CA ILE A 40 7.99 11.12 -3.49
C ILE A 40 8.61 9.85 -4.10
N LEU A 41 9.27 9.96 -5.25
CA LEU A 41 9.91 8.81 -5.91
C LEU A 41 11.02 8.18 -5.07
N ILE A 42 11.78 8.99 -4.31
CA ILE A 42 12.78 8.50 -3.36
C ILE A 42 12.11 7.76 -2.21
N ALA A 43 11.03 8.30 -1.65
CA ALA A 43 10.28 7.65 -0.57
C ALA A 43 9.73 6.29 -1.02
N ILE A 44 9.19 6.20 -2.24
CA ILE A 44 8.75 4.93 -2.85
C ILE A 44 9.93 3.96 -3.01
N ARG A 45 11.04 4.43 -3.58
CA ARG A 45 12.23 3.57 -3.82
C ARG A 45 12.81 3.00 -2.53
N ASN A 46 12.74 3.76 -1.44
CA ASN A 46 13.23 3.36 -0.13
C ASN A 46 12.18 2.59 0.69
N ASP A 47 11.06 2.17 0.07
CA ASP A 47 9.97 1.43 0.71
C ASP A 47 9.39 2.16 1.95
N ILE A 48 9.39 3.49 1.93
CA ILE A 48 8.81 4.31 3.00
C ILE A 48 7.29 4.47 2.79
N ILE A 49 6.89 4.60 1.52
CA ILE A 49 5.49 4.66 1.09
C ILE A 49 5.28 3.67 -0.06
N SER A 50 4.12 3.02 -0.08
CA SER A 50 3.72 2.10 -1.12
C SER A 50 3.26 2.87 -2.36
N VAL A 51 3.49 2.31 -3.55
CA VAL A 51 2.97 2.87 -4.81
C VAL A 51 2.13 1.86 -5.55
N ARG A 52 1.05 2.34 -6.17
CA ARG A 52 0.13 1.53 -6.97
C ARG A 52 0.03 2.05 -8.38
N THR A 53 -0.27 1.16 -9.30
CA THR A 53 -0.69 1.46 -10.65
C THR A 53 -2.10 0.92 -10.87
N PRO A 54 -2.78 1.33 -11.96
CA PRO A 54 -4.01 0.69 -12.39
C PRO A 54 -3.92 -0.84 -12.51
N THR A 55 -2.72 -1.40 -12.66
CA THR A 55 -2.50 -2.84 -12.81
C THR A 55 -2.11 -3.55 -11.51
N GLY A 56 -1.90 -2.84 -10.40
CA GLY A 56 -1.57 -3.44 -9.09
C GLY A 56 -0.59 -2.61 -8.25
N ILE A 57 -0.12 -3.16 -7.13
CA ILE A 57 0.93 -2.54 -6.31
C ILE A 57 2.30 -2.81 -6.95
N LEU A 58 3.18 -1.81 -6.98
CA LEU A 58 4.59 -1.99 -7.34
C LEU A 58 5.44 -2.15 -6.08
N PHE A 59 6.52 -2.92 -6.19
CA PHE A 59 7.52 -3.14 -5.15
C PHE A 59 6.95 -3.80 -3.88
N ALA A 60 5.87 -4.58 -4.03
CA ALA A 60 5.17 -5.18 -2.90
C ALA A 60 5.98 -6.29 -2.20
N ASP A 61 6.97 -6.88 -2.85
CA ASP A 61 7.88 -7.86 -2.24
C ASP A 61 9.31 -7.82 -2.82
N ASP A 62 10.26 -8.37 -2.06
CA ASP A 62 11.67 -8.51 -2.46
C ASP A 62 11.91 -9.73 -3.38
N SER A 63 10.87 -10.29 -4.00
CA SER A 63 11.03 -11.50 -4.80
C SER A 63 11.77 -11.19 -6.11
N THR A 64 12.69 -12.07 -6.49
CA THR A 64 13.46 -11.92 -7.74
C THR A 64 12.55 -11.91 -8.97
N LEU A 65 11.43 -12.64 -8.94
CA LEU A 65 10.46 -12.68 -10.04
C LEU A 65 9.75 -11.33 -10.20
N THR A 66 9.32 -10.74 -9.08
CA THR A 66 8.66 -9.43 -9.04
C THR A 66 9.62 -8.34 -9.49
N PHE A 67 10.89 -8.42 -9.08
CA PHE A 67 11.95 -7.53 -9.55
C PHE A 67 12.09 -7.52 -11.08
N PHE A 68 12.03 -8.67 -11.76
CA PHE A 68 12.10 -8.71 -13.23
C PHE A 68 10.88 -8.08 -13.91
N LEU A 69 9.67 -8.32 -13.39
CA LEU A 69 8.44 -7.73 -13.93
C LEU A 69 8.42 -6.21 -13.71
N GLU A 70 8.93 -5.75 -12.57
CA GLU A 70 8.96 -4.35 -12.18
C GLU A 70 10.23 -3.62 -12.63
N PHE A 71 11.18 -4.32 -13.25
CA PHE A 71 12.46 -3.76 -13.71
C PHE A 71 12.26 -2.55 -14.64
N ARG A 72 11.20 -2.57 -15.46
CA ARG A 72 10.84 -1.43 -16.31
C ARG A 72 10.50 -0.19 -15.50
N HIS A 73 9.81 -0.34 -14.37
CA HIS A 73 9.51 0.75 -13.44
C HIS A 73 10.77 1.25 -12.74
N TYR A 74 11.66 0.34 -12.33
CA TYR A 74 12.97 0.70 -11.77
C TYR A 74 13.80 1.56 -12.75
N LEU A 75 13.90 1.16 -14.02
CA LEU A 75 14.59 1.95 -15.05
C LEU A 75 13.94 3.33 -15.27
N LYS A 76 12.61 3.42 -15.24
CA LYS A 76 11.89 4.69 -15.36
C LYS A 76 12.16 5.61 -14.17
N PHE A 77 12.09 5.09 -12.94
CA PHE A 77 12.42 5.84 -11.72
C PHE A 77 13.85 6.37 -11.78
N ARG A 78 14.81 5.54 -12.20
CA ARG A 78 16.21 5.95 -12.36
C ARG A 78 16.37 7.07 -13.40
N LYS A 79 15.68 7.00 -14.54
CA LYS A 79 15.69 8.08 -15.55
C LYS A 79 15.08 9.37 -14.99
N LEU A 80 13.94 9.29 -14.31
CA LEU A 80 13.26 10.44 -13.69
C LEU A 80 14.15 11.15 -12.66
N LEU A 81 14.80 10.38 -11.79
CA LEU A 81 15.66 10.90 -10.74
C LEU A 81 16.97 11.48 -11.27
N LEU A 82 17.62 10.83 -12.24
CA LEU A 82 18.94 11.26 -12.74
C LEU A 82 18.85 12.31 -13.84
N GLN A 83 17.87 12.22 -14.73
CA GLN A 83 17.79 13.04 -15.94
C GLN A 83 16.71 14.12 -15.86
N SER A 84 15.90 14.14 -14.81
CA SER A 84 14.77 15.08 -14.63
C SER A 84 13.82 15.13 -15.84
N LYS A 85 13.73 14.03 -16.61
CA LYS A 85 12.81 13.90 -17.74
C LYS A 85 11.49 13.34 -17.24
N PHE A 86 10.52 14.21 -16.95
CA PHE A 86 9.22 13.83 -16.41
C PHE A 86 8.27 13.33 -17.50
N GLU A 87 7.98 12.02 -17.48
CA GLU A 87 6.90 11.42 -18.27
C GLU A 87 5.58 11.62 -17.51
N VAL A 88 4.83 12.68 -17.81
CA VAL A 88 3.57 13.04 -17.13
C VAL A 88 2.62 11.85 -17.06
N GLY A 89 2.31 11.23 -18.21
CA GLY A 89 1.40 10.08 -18.28
C GLY A 89 1.91 8.81 -17.58
N TYR A 90 3.17 8.76 -17.14
CA TYR A 90 3.63 7.71 -16.23
C TYR A 90 3.38 8.09 -14.76
N LEU A 91 3.65 9.33 -14.36
CA LEU A 91 3.41 9.82 -13.00
C LEU A 91 1.92 9.87 -12.64
N GLU A 92 1.05 10.14 -13.62
CA GLU A 92 -0.42 10.06 -13.48
C GLU A 92 -0.93 8.62 -13.28
N LYS A 93 -0.08 7.62 -13.51
CA LYS A 93 -0.40 6.20 -13.27
C LYS A 93 0.20 5.67 -11.98
N LEU A 94 0.92 6.50 -11.22
CA LEU A 94 1.50 6.12 -9.93
C LEU A 94 0.65 6.74 -8.84
N TYR A 95 -0.10 5.92 -8.12
CA TYR A 95 -0.97 6.32 -7.03
C TYR A 95 -0.27 6.04 -5.70
N VAL A 96 -0.32 7.01 -4.80
CA VAL A 96 0.16 6.86 -3.42
C VAL A 96 -1.02 6.98 -2.46
N TRP A 97 -0.92 6.27 -1.34
CA TRP A 97 -1.98 6.19 -0.35
C TRP A 97 -1.79 7.26 0.74
N ARG A 98 -2.83 8.05 0.99
CA ARG A 98 -2.80 9.20 1.88
C ARG A 98 -2.30 8.91 3.29
N PRO A 99 -2.80 7.90 4.04
CA PRO A 99 -2.34 7.64 5.41
C PRO A 99 -0.83 7.35 5.48
N GLU A 100 -0.27 6.68 4.48
CA GLU A 100 1.17 6.43 4.42
C GLU A 100 1.96 7.70 4.16
N VAL A 101 1.47 8.58 3.28
CA VAL A 101 2.11 9.87 3.01
C VAL A 101 2.05 10.77 4.25
N ILE A 102 0.93 10.84 4.96
CA ILE A 102 0.80 11.62 6.20
C ILE A 102 1.78 11.09 7.26
N ARG A 103 1.79 9.78 7.51
CA ARG A 103 2.75 9.15 8.44
C ARG A 103 4.20 9.42 8.05
N TRP A 104 4.51 9.31 6.76
CA TRP A 104 5.83 9.64 6.24
C TRP A 104 6.21 11.10 6.50
N CYS A 105 5.28 12.03 6.27
CA CYS A 105 5.48 13.46 6.54
C CYS A 105 5.74 13.72 8.02
N ASN A 106 4.94 13.15 8.92
CA ASN A 106 5.11 13.29 10.36
C ASN A 106 6.47 12.76 10.83
N ASN A 107 6.87 11.56 10.36
CA ASN A 107 8.13 10.93 10.74
C ASN A 107 9.38 11.69 10.25
N HIS A 108 9.27 12.42 9.14
CA HIS A 108 10.38 13.15 8.51
C HIS A 108 10.25 14.67 8.64
N GLN A 109 9.31 15.15 9.46
CA GLN A 109 9.05 16.58 9.69
C GLN A 109 8.81 17.37 8.38
N LEU A 110 8.10 16.76 7.43
CA LEU A 110 7.71 17.39 6.17
C LEU A 110 6.35 18.07 6.33
N SER A 111 6.11 19.14 5.56
CA SER A 111 4.78 19.75 5.49
C SER A 111 3.79 18.79 4.86
N ILE A 112 2.61 18.60 5.47
CA ILE A 112 1.56 17.79 4.87
C ILE A 112 1.05 18.48 3.60
N PRO A 113 0.85 17.75 2.48
CA PRO A 113 0.25 18.29 1.27
C PRO A 113 -1.09 18.99 1.57
N HIS A 114 -1.31 20.17 0.98
CA HIS A 114 -2.46 21.02 1.32
C HIS A 114 -3.82 20.34 1.15
N ILE A 115 -3.95 19.48 0.14
CA ILE A 115 -5.17 18.68 -0.10
C ILE A 115 -5.59 17.80 1.09
N TRP A 116 -4.69 17.54 2.04
CA TRP A 116 -4.93 16.62 3.16
C TRP A 116 -4.77 17.26 4.53
N GLN A 117 -4.61 18.59 4.61
CA GLN A 117 -4.40 19.30 5.89
C GLN A 117 -5.66 19.36 6.76
N ASP A 118 -6.85 19.33 6.17
CA ASP A 118 -8.10 19.61 6.88
C ASP A 118 -8.67 18.42 7.68
N GLU A 119 -8.10 17.22 7.57
CA GLU A 119 -8.64 16.02 8.25
C GLU A 119 -7.58 15.24 9.06
N VAL A 120 -6.49 15.91 9.48
CA VAL A 120 -5.48 15.28 10.33
C VAL A 120 -5.93 15.37 11.79
N ASP A 121 -6.82 14.46 12.20
CA ASP A 121 -6.88 14.08 13.61
C ASP A 121 -5.59 13.34 13.92
N ASN A 122 -4.72 13.93 14.75
CA ASN A 122 -3.52 13.26 15.25
C ASN A 122 -3.97 12.04 16.06
N PRO A 123 -3.77 10.80 15.58
CA PRO A 123 -3.90 9.66 16.46
C PRO A 123 -2.77 9.79 17.48
N ASP A 124 -3.13 9.77 18.75
CA ASP A 124 -2.18 9.64 19.85
C ASP A 124 -1.46 8.29 19.71
N ASP A 125 -0.35 8.28 18.96
CA ASP A 125 0.44 7.09 18.60
C ASP A 125 1.27 6.56 19.78
N THR A 126 0.94 6.94 21.00
CA THR A 126 1.63 6.46 22.21
C THR A 126 0.98 5.17 22.71
N ASP A 127 1.00 4.12 21.89
CA ASP A 127 0.74 2.74 22.36
C ASP A 127 2.06 2.14 22.89
N PRO A 128 2.27 2.07 24.21
CA PRO A 128 3.48 1.50 24.80
C PRO A 128 3.68 0.01 24.49
N GLU A 129 2.67 -0.70 23.98
CA GLU A 129 2.81 -2.09 23.53
C GLU A 129 3.24 -2.21 22.05
N ALA A 130 3.25 -1.13 21.24
CA ALA A 130 3.57 -1.21 19.81
C ALA A 130 5.01 -1.68 19.49
N HIS A 131 5.89 -1.78 20.49
CA HIS A 131 7.27 -2.22 20.33
C HIS A 131 7.41 -3.59 19.64
N TRP A 132 6.49 -4.53 19.87
CA TRP A 132 6.56 -5.85 19.23
C TRP A 132 6.40 -5.74 17.70
N TYR A 133 5.56 -4.82 17.22
CA TYR A 133 5.32 -4.63 15.79
C TYR A 133 6.57 -4.07 15.09
N HIS A 134 7.29 -3.14 15.73
CA HIS A 134 8.53 -2.58 15.16
C HIS A 134 9.62 -3.64 14.95
N GLN A 135 9.68 -4.66 15.80
CA GLN A 135 10.65 -5.76 15.72
C GLN A 135 10.34 -6.79 14.61
N LEU A 136 9.16 -6.73 13.99
CA LEU A 136 8.79 -7.65 12.91
C LEU A 136 9.51 -7.33 11.60
N THR A 137 9.83 -8.39 10.85
CA THR A 137 10.26 -8.26 9.45
C THR A 137 9.14 -7.66 8.59
N PRO A 138 9.45 -6.98 7.46
CA PRO A 138 8.44 -6.41 6.58
C PRO A 138 7.37 -7.43 6.15
N ARG A 139 7.78 -8.66 5.85
CA ARG A 139 6.86 -9.77 5.55
C ARG A 139 5.90 -10.08 6.71
N ARG A 140 6.41 -10.13 7.95
CA ARG A 140 5.57 -10.40 9.12
C ARG A 140 4.61 -9.24 9.42
N LYS A 141 5.02 -8.00 9.21
CA LYS A 141 4.13 -6.82 9.31
C LYS A 141 2.97 -6.92 8.32
N ARG A 142 3.26 -7.29 7.07
CA ARG A 142 2.25 -7.53 6.03
C ARG A 142 1.25 -8.62 6.42
N ILE A 143 1.75 -9.76 6.92
CA ILE A 143 0.91 -10.86 7.42
C ILE A 143 0.05 -10.40 8.61
N ALA A 144 0.63 -9.71 9.59
CA ALA A 144 -0.11 -9.23 10.76
C ALA A 144 -1.27 -8.29 10.36
N GLY A 145 -1.00 -7.33 9.46
CA GLY A 145 -2.05 -6.45 8.92
C GLY A 145 -3.12 -7.19 8.13
N ALA A 146 -2.77 -8.26 7.41
CA ALA A 146 -3.74 -9.11 6.72
C ALA A 146 -4.63 -9.89 7.71
N LEU A 147 -4.05 -10.43 8.78
CA LEU A 147 -4.79 -11.15 9.82
C LEU A 147 -5.73 -10.22 10.59
N PHE A 148 -5.33 -8.97 10.83
CA PHE A 148 -6.18 -7.97 11.47
C PHE A 148 -7.44 -7.68 10.65
N ILE A 149 -7.30 -7.48 9.34
CA ILE A 149 -8.46 -7.28 8.44
C ILE A 149 -9.33 -8.55 8.40
N ALA A 150 -8.71 -9.73 8.29
CA ALA A 150 -9.44 -11.00 8.29
C ALA A 150 -10.25 -11.21 9.58
N GLN A 151 -9.66 -10.89 10.73
CA GLN A 151 -10.36 -10.95 12.02
C GLN A 151 -11.56 -10.02 12.04
N ARG A 152 -11.39 -8.75 11.63
CA ARG A 152 -12.51 -7.79 11.56
C ARG A 152 -13.65 -8.30 10.67
N LEU A 153 -13.34 -8.86 9.51
CA LEU A 153 -14.34 -9.41 8.60
C LEU A 153 -15.11 -10.59 9.21
N TRP A 154 -14.43 -11.44 9.99
CA TRP A 154 -15.10 -12.53 10.71
C TRP A 154 -15.89 -12.06 11.94
N ASP A 155 -15.46 -10.98 12.58
CA ASP A 155 -16.23 -10.36 13.67
C ASP A 155 -17.53 -9.74 13.12
N GLU A 156 -17.49 -9.19 11.90
CA GLU A 156 -18.66 -8.67 11.18
C GLU A 156 -19.57 -9.79 10.63
N ASP A 157 -18.99 -10.82 10.00
CA ASP A 157 -19.72 -11.97 9.48
C ASP A 157 -18.97 -13.30 9.74
N GLN A 158 -19.44 -14.03 10.74
CA GLN A 158 -18.90 -15.33 11.13
C GLN A 158 -19.22 -16.47 10.15
N LEU A 159 -20.03 -16.23 9.12
CA LEU A 159 -20.35 -17.22 8.09
C LEU A 159 -19.33 -17.27 6.96
N LEU A 160 -18.50 -16.22 6.80
CA LEU A 160 -17.47 -16.16 5.77
C LEU A 160 -16.46 -17.29 5.94
N ASP A 161 -16.19 -18.02 4.87
CA ASP A 161 -15.13 -19.01 4.87
C ASP A 161 -13.77 -18.36 4.59
N TYR A 162 -12.69 -19.16 4.60
CA TYR A 162 -11.35 -18.63 4.32
C TYR A 162 -11.20 -18.07 2.91
N LEU A 163 -11.87 -18.66 1.92
CA LEU A 163 -11.78 -18.22 0.54
C LEU A 163 -12.53 -16.89 0.35
N ASP A 164 -13.67 -16.74 0.99
CA ASP A 164 -14.47 -15.51 0.99
C ASP A 164 -13.67 -14.36 1.60
N VAL A 165 -13.08 -14.57 2.79
CA VAL A 165 -12.22 -13.57 3.42
C VAL A 165 -10.99 -13.27 2.57
N TYR A 166 -10.30 -14.30 2.07
CA TYR A 166 -9.09 -14.13 1.26
C TYR A 166 -9.35 -13.30 -0.01
N ASN A 167 -10.52 -13.43 -0.62
CA ASN A 167 -10.90 -12.67 -1.82
C ASN A 167 -11.75 -11.42 -1.51
N HIS A 168 -11.96 -11.10 -0.24
CA HIS A 168 -12.84 -10.00 0.15
C HIS A 168 -12.35 -8.66 -0.42
N PRO A 169 -13.24 -7.75 -0.87
CA PRO A 169 -12.87 -6.44 -1.41
C PRO A 169 -11.86 -5.67 -0.55
N ASP A 170 -12.01 -5.69 0.79
CA ASP A 170 -11.06 -5.03 1.70
C ASP A 170 -9.67 -5.69 1.67
N MET A 171 -9.61 -7.02 1.66
CA MET A 171 -8.35 -7.76 1.56
C MET A 171 -7.64 -7.46 0.23
N ILE A 172 -8.39 -7.39 -0.87
CA ILE A 172 -7.88 -7.02 -2.19
C ILE A 172 -7.48 -5.53 -2.24
N ARG A 173 -8.29 -4.64 -1.65
CA ARG A 173 -8.02 -3.20 -1.56
C ARG A 173 -6.70 -2.93 -0.87
N PHE A 174 -6.32 -3.71 0.13
CA PHE A 174 -5.03 -3.56 0.82
C PHE A 174 -3.95 -4.56 0.37
N ASP A 175 -4.18 -5.27 -0.74
CA ASP A 175 -3.28 -6.28 -1.34
C ASP A 175 -2.76 -7.32 -0.34
N LYS A 176 -3.62 -7.67 0.62
CA LYS A 176 -3.30 -8.60 1.70
C LYS A 176 -3.08 -10.03 1.22
N PRO A 177 -3.79 -10.56 0.21
CA PRO A 177 -3.57 -11.91 -0.30
C PRO A 177 -2.13 -12.19 -0.71
N ARG A 178 -1.43 -11.22 -1.30
CA ARG A 178 -0.01 -11.37 -1.70
C ARG A 178 0.96 -11.53 -0.53
N SER A 179 0.53 -11.25 0.69
CA SER A 179 1.32 -11.54 1.90
C SER A 179 1.49 -13.05 2.12
N PHE A 180 0.66 -13.85 1.47
CA PHE A 180 0.65 -15.31 1.54
C PHE A 180 1.02 -15.90 0.18
N ASN A 181 1.74 -17.02 0.22
CA ASN A 181 2.11 -17.72 -1.03
C ASN A 181 0.90 -18.43 -1.64
N THR A 182 -0.07 -18.84 -0.81
CA THR A 182 -1.25 -19.61 -1.19
C THR A 182 -2.39 -19.37 -0.20
N LEU A 183 -3.63 -19.70 -0.60
CA LEU A 183 -4.77 -19.74 0.32
C LEU A 183 -4.51 -20.69 1.52
N GLU A 184 -3.82 -21.81 1.31
CA GLU A 184 -3.45 -22.71 2.40
C GLU A 184 -2.47 -22.06 3.39
N SER A 185 -1.51 -21.26 2.89
CA SER A 185 -0.66 -20.46 3.75
C SER A 185 -1.49 -19.47 4.56
N PHE A 186 -2.49 -18.79 3.95
CA PHE A 186 -3.39 -17.90 4.68
C PHE A 186 -4.15 -18.64 5.79
N LYS A 187 -4.74 -19.81 5.48
CA LYS A 187 -5.44 -20.66 6.45
C LYS A 187 -4.57 -21.00 7.65
N GLU A 188 -3.32 -21.39 7.41
CA GLU A 188 -2.39 -21.77 8.49
C GLU A 188 -2.09 -20.61 9.44
N TRP A 189 -1.91 -19.40 8.90
CA TRP A 189 -1.69 -18.20 9.71
C TRP A 189 -2.97 -17.73 10.43
N ALA A 190 -4.12 -17.83 9.77
CA ALA A 190 -5.40 -17.37 10.29
C ALA A 190 -6.12 -18.40 11.19
N LYS A 191 -5.61 -19.63 11.31
CA LYS A 191 -6.28 -20.72 12.03
C LYS A 191 -6.64 -20.42 13.47
N ASN A 192 -5.92 -19.51 14.14
CA ASN A 192 -6.16 -19.17 15.53
C ASN A 192 -7.25 -18.10 15.70
N ILE A 193 -7.47 -17.28 14.67
CA ILE A 193 -8.45 -16.17 14.69
C ILE A 193 -9.74 -16.51 13.94
N ALA A 194 -9.72 -17.45 12.99
CA ALA A 194 -10.89 -17.80 12.20
C ALA A 194 -12.01 -18.41 13.04
N PRO A 195 -13.30 -18.20 12.73
CA PRO A 195 -14.41 -18.83 13.43
C PRO A 195 -14.44 -20.33 13.19
N VAL A 196 -15.07 -21.08 14.11
CA VAL A 196 -15.13 -22.55 14.05
C VAL A 196 -15.70 -23.04 12.72
N LYS A 197 -16.73 -22.35 12.19
CA LYS A 197 -17.38 -22.68 10.92
C LYS A 197 -16.39 -22.66 9.74
N ALA A 198 -15.59 -21.60 9.62
CA ALA A 198 -14.55 -21.49 8.61
C ALA A 198 -13.48 -22.60 8.73
N ARG A 199 -13.13 -23.00 9.97
CA ARG A 199 -12.19 -24.11 10.23
C ARG A 199 -12.76 -25.48 9.83
N THR A 200 -14.08 -25.68 9.95
CA THR A 200 -14.74 -26.97 9.70
C THR A 200 -15.05 -27.26 8.24
N GLY A 201 -15.14 -26.24 7.37
CA GLY A 201 -15.44 -26.40 5.93
C GLY A 201 -14.42 -27.20 5.12
N GLY A 202 -13.29 -27.61 5.71
CA GLY A 202 -12.21 -28.35 5.06
C GLY A 202 -12.02 -29.80 5.52
N LYS A 203 -12.85 -30.36 6.40
CA LYS A 203 -12.74 -31.80 6.74
C LYS A 203 -13.20 -32.63 5.53
N ARG A 204 -12.26 -33.05 4.69
CA ARG A 204 -12.44 -34.18 3.76
C ARG A 204 -13.14 -35.30 4.53
N SER A 205 -14.37 -35.63 4.19
CA SER A 205 -14.94 -36.90 4.58
C SER A 205 -14.03 -37.98 4.01
N LYS A 206 -13.39 -38.76 4.88
CA LYS A 206 -12.80 -40.02 4.46
C LYS A 206 -13.98 -40.90 4.08
N SER A 207 -14.19 -41.13 2.78
CA SER A 207 -15.08 -42.21 2.34
C SER A 207 -14.49 -43.52 2.85
N MET A 208 -15.29 -44.25 3.62
CA MET A 208 -15.17 -45.70 3.71
C MET A 208 -15.56 -46.34 2.38
#